data_AF-A0A021VU83-F1
#
_entry.id   AF-A0A021VU83-F1
#
_cell.length_a   1.000
_cell.length_b   1.000
_cell.length_c   1.000
_cell.angle_alpha   90.00
_cell.angle_beta   90.00
_cell.angle_gamma   90.00
#
_symmetry.space_group_name_H-M   'P 1'
#
loop_
_entity.id
_entity.type
_entity.pdbx_description
1 polymer ?
#
loop_
_entity_poly.entity_id
_entity_poly.type
_entity_poly.pdbx_seq_one_letter_code
_entity_poly.pdbx_strand_id
1 'polypeptide(L)' 'MMIDCDSCTARGDACTDCVVTFLTIPVRARTPVDLDPAEQDAIAVLAGSGLVPPLRLARAQ' A
#
# COMPACT_ATOMS: atom_id res chain seq x y z
N MET A 1 13.28 -12.20 -10.71
CA MET A 1 14.14 -11.15 -10.11
C MET A 1 14.06 -11.31 -8.60
N MET A 2 15.20 -11.44 -7.93
CA MET A 2 15.28 -11.61 -6.48
C MET A 2 15.84 -10.31 -5.89
N ILE A 3 15.14 -9.74 -4.91
CA ILE A 3 15.62 -8.58 -4.16
C ILE A 3 16.35 -9.14 -2.94
N ASP A 4 17.67 -8.96 -2.89
CA ASP A 4 18.50 -9.32 -1.74
C ASP A 4 18.82 -8.06 -0.93
N CYS A 5 18.05 -7.88 0.15
CA CYS A 5 18.26 -6.75 1.05
C CYS A 5 19.51 -6.92 1.93
N ASP A 6 20.10 -8.12 2.04
CA ASP A 6 21.25 -8.37 2.91
C ASP A 6 22.57 -7.86 2.33
N SER A 7 22.70 -7.81 1.00
CA SER A 7 23.86 -7.22 0.30
C SER A 7 23.63 -5.78 -0.19
N CYS A 8 22.46 -5.19 0.06
CA CYS A 8 22.10 -3.86 -0.43
C CYS A 8 22.90 -2.75 0.27
N THR A 9 23.74 -2.02 -0.48
CA THR A 9 24.61 -0.97 0.06
C THR A 9 23.87 0.30 0.53
N ALA A 10 22.59 0.47 0.15
CA ALA A 10 21.73 1.57 0.58
C ALA A 10 20.81 1.20 1.77
N ARG A 11 20.97 0.00 2.33
CA ARG A 11 20.16 -0.50 3.45
C ARG A 11 20.36 0.39 4.69
N GLY A 12 19.26 0.80 5.32
CA GLY A 12 19.26 1.74 6.45
C GLY A 12 18.74 3.10 6.00
N ASP A 13 19.63 3.97 5.54
CA ASP A 13 19.34 5.39 5.29
C ASP A 13 18.23 5.63 4.25
N ALA A 14 18.08 4.75 3.26
CA ALA A 14 17.06 4.86 2.21
C ALA A 14 15.87 3.91 2.39
N CYS A 15 15.85 3.05 3.43
CA CYS A 15 14.83 2.01 3.57
C CYS A 15 13.45 2.54 3.93
N THR A 16 13.36 3.72 4.54
CA THR A 16 12.09 4.30 5.02
C THR A 16 11.20 4.82 3.89
N ASP A 17 11.76 5.09 2.70
CA ASP A 17 11.03 5.47 1.48
C ASP A 17 11.22 4.41 0.36
N CYS A 18 11.68 3.21 0.72
CA CYS A 18 11.89 2.14 -0.23
C CYS A 18 10.59 1.35 -0.48
N VAL A 19 10.32 1.02 -1.74
CA VAL A 19 9.15 0.21 -2.15
C VAL A 19 9.07 -1.16 -1.45
N VAL A 20 10.21 -1.73 -1.03
CA VAL A 20 10.24 -3.00 -0.29
C VAL A 20 9.46 -2.86 1.03
N THR A 21 9.65 -1.77 1.77
CA THR A 21 8.91 -1.49 3.02
C THR A 21 7.41 -1.40 2.77
N PHE A 22 6.99 -0.72 1.69
CA PHE A 22 5.58 -0.63 1.30
C PHE A 22 4.96 -1.98 0.91
N LEU A 23 5.75 -2.91 0.38
CA LEU A 23 5.26 -4.21 -0.12
C LEU A 23 5.39 -5.36 0.89
N THR A 24 6.28 -5.26 1.87
CA THR A 24 6.49 -6.30 2.89
C THR A 24 5.77 -6.00 4.21
N ILE A 25 5.33 -4.76 4.44
CA ILE A 25 4.15 -4.53 5.30
C ILE A 25 3.00 -5.23 4.58
N PRO A 26 2.18 -6.07 5.23
CA PRO A 26 1.28 -6.99 4.53
C PRO A 26 0.14 -6.21 3.86
N VAL A 27 0.40 -5.69 2.66
CA VAL A 27 -0.57 -5.05 1.80
C VAL A 27 -0.75 -6.00 0.65
N ARG A 28 -1.83 -6.81 0.66
CA ARG A 28 -2.66 -7.29 -0.48
C ARG A 28 -3.51 -8.44 0.05
N ALA A 29 -4.80 -8.17 0.27
CA ALA A 29 -5.77 -9.22 0.53
C ALA A 29 -5.74 -10.23 -0.64
N ARG A 30 -5.56 -11.53 -0.35
CA ARG A 30 -5.64 -12.62 -1.35
C ARG A 30 -7.06 -12.85 -1.86
N THR A 31 -8.04 -12.16 -1.28
CA THR A 31 -9.47 -12.30 -1.55
C THR A 31 -10.02 -10.92 -1.90
N PRO A 32 -10.98 -10.82 -2.83
CA PRO A 32 -11.75 -9.59 -3.02
C PRO A 32 -12.26 -9.08 -1.67
N VAL A 33 -11.97 -7.81 -1.38
CA VAL A 33 -12.54 -7.14 -0.22
C VAL A 33 -13.84 -6.53 -0.70
N ASP A 34 -14.96 -7.02 -0.18
CA ASP A 34 -16.25 -6.38 -0.35
C ASP A 34 -16.31 -5.22 0.64
N LEU A 35 -16.54 -4.01 0.15
CA LEU A 35 -16.62 -2.80 0.95
C LEU A 35 -18.03 -2.25 0.83
N ASP A 36 -18.72 -2.13 1.96
CA ASP A 36 -20.00 -1.45 1.99
C ASP A 36 -19.84 0.07 1.77
N PRO A 37 -20.92 0.82 1.51
CA PRO A 37 -20.84 2.25 1.26
C PRO A 37 -20.23 3.05 2.42
N ALA A 38 -20.51 2.67 3.67
CA ALA A 38 -19.98 3.36 4.84
C ALA A 38 -18.46 3.13 5.00
N GLU A 39 -17.98 1.94 4.67
CA GLU A 39 -16.55 1.62 4.65
C GLU A 39 -15.81 2.37 3.54
N GLN A 40 -16.40 2.50 2.36
CA GLN A 40 -15.84 3.31 1.27
C GLN A 40 -15.73 4.79 1.65
N ASP A 41 -16.76 5.33 2.30
CA ASP A 41 -16.77 6.71 2.80
C ASP A 41 -15.69 6.92 3.88
N ALA A 42 -15.55 5.98 4.82
CA ALA A 42 -14.50 6.04 5.83
C ALA A 42 -13.10 6.05 5.21
N ILE A 43 -12.85 5.20 4.21
CA ILE A 43 -11.57 5.18 3.47
C ILE A 43 -11.34 6.50 2.74
N ALA A 44 -12.38 7.10 2.14
CA ALA A 44 -12.27 8.39 1.47
C ALA A 44 -11.87 9.52 2.44
N VAL A 45 -12.42 9.55 3.66
CA VAL A 45 -12.06 10.52 4.71
C VAL A 45 -10.60 10.35 5.15
N LEU A 46 -10.16 9.11 5.35
CA LEU A 46 -8.77 8.81 5.71
C LEU A 46 -7.79 9.18 4.59
N ALA A 47 -8.18 8.98 3.34
CA ALA A 47 -7.38 9.36 2.19
C ALA A 47 -7.30 10.88 2.01
N GLY A 48 -8.42 11.58 2.17
CA GLY A 48 -8.47 13.06 2.11
C GLY A 48 -7.65 13.74 3.20
N SER A 49 -7.43 13.06 4.33
CA SER A 49 -6.56 13.52 5.42
C SER A 49 -5.10 13.06 5.29
N GLY A 50 -4.75 12.29 4.26
CA GLY A 50 -3.38 11.82 3.99
C GLY A 50 -2.92 10.66 4.88
N LEU A 51 -3.84 10.04 5.63
CA LEU A 51 -3.53 8.93 6.54
C LEU A 51 -3.39 7.60 5.80
N VAL A 52 -4.06 7.47 4.65
CA VAL A 52 -3.96 6.30 3.76
C VAL A 52 -3.90 6.74 2.29
N PRO A 53 -3.33 5.92 1.39
CA PRO A 53 -3.47 6.16 -0.04
C PRO A 53 -4.95 6.10 -0.47
N PRO A 54 -5.39 6.92 -1.45
CA PRO A 54 -6.77 6.88 -1.93
C PRO A 54 -7.09 5.55 -2.62
N LEU A 55 -8.36 5.15 -2.61
CA LEU A 55 -8.85 4.00 -3.37
C LEU A 55 -8.70 4.29 -4.87
N ARG A 56 -7.81 3.58 -5.56
CA ARG A 56 -7.54 3.74 -7.00
C ARG A 56 -8.23 2.66 -7.84
N LEU A 57 -9.44 2.27 -7.46
CA LEU A 57 -10.21 1.29 -8.21
C LEU A 57 -10.73 1.93 -9.50
N ALA A 58 -10.04 1.67 -10.62
CA ALA A 58 -10.53 2.01 -11.95
C ALA A 58 -11.33 0.83 -12.49
N ARG A 59 -12.60 1.06 -12.85
CA ARG A 59 -13.40 0.05 -13.53
C ARG A 59 -12.92 -0.08 -14.97
N ALA A 60 -12.58 -1.29 -15.41
CA ALA A 60 -12.45 -1.55 -16.85
C ALA A 60 -13.84 -1.38 -17.46
N GLN A 61 -13.94 -0.40 -18.36
CA GLN A 61 -15.12 -0.15 -19.18
C GLN A 61 -15.22 -1.16 -20.31
#